data_AF-A0A813ETE4-F1
#
_entry.id   AF-A0A813ETE4-F1
#
_cell.length_a   1.000
_cell.length_b   1.000
_cell.length_c   1.000
_cell.angle_alpha   90.00
_cell.angle_beta   90.00
_cell.angle_gamma   90.00
#
_symmetry.space_group_name_H-M   'P 1'
#
loop_
_entity.id
_entity.type
_entity.pdbx_description
1 polymer ?
#
loop_
_entity_poly.entity_id
_entity_poly.type
_entity_poly.pdbx_seq_one_letter_code
_entity_poly.pdbx_strand_id
1 'polypeptide(L)'
;KKPKGKGKGKAAKEEKPEKAEKAEKADKPKPKVKAKAVVEKKSAGNFKVCVCGGAGGIGQPLSLLMGLDPNVKELCIFDLSVAMVPPAGVAADLGHLERKNTVTGYQMDIGQKPVDHLQECLTGCHLVLIPAGMPRKPGQSRDDLFKINADIAKGIVEACSKYCPGAMLGLVVNPVNSIV
;
A
#
# COMPACT_ATOMS: atom_id res chain seq x y z
N LYS A 1 -51.17 57.81 3.97
CA LYS A 1 -51.94 58.34 2.82
C LYS A 1 -51.46 57.65 1.53
N LYS A 2 -52.23 56.69 0.99
CA LYS A 2 -52.23 56.31 -0.45
C LYS A 2 -53.05 57.38 -1.23
N PRO A 3 -53.28 57.36 -2.58
CA PRO A 3 -52.87 56.43 -3.68
C PRO A 3 -52.53 57.14 -5.04
N LYS A 4 -52.44 56.32 -6.12
CA LYS A 4 -52.73 56.53 -7.57
C LYS A 4 -51.48 56.45 -8.46
N GLY A 5 -51.38 55.69 -9.55
CA GLY A 5 -52.32 54.95 -10.43
C GLY A 5 -51.93 55.26 -11.89
N LYS A 6 -51.60 54.29 -12.77
CA LYS A 6 -52.43 53.70 -13.85
C LYS A 6 -51.43 53.07 -14.86
N GLY A 7 -51.58 51.81 -15.31
CA GLY A 7 -52.29 51.39 -16.54
C GLY A 7 -51.28 51.01 -17.64
N LYS A 8 -51.43 50.05 -18.56
CA LYS A 8 -52.54 49.18 -19.03
C LYS A 8 -51.97 48.08 -19.95
N GLY A 9 -52.72 46.96 -20.04
CA GLY A 9 -52.90 46.14 -21.26
C GLY A 9 -51.91 44.99 -21.47
N LYS A 10 -52.28 43.78 -21.93
CA LYS A 10 -53.53 43.21 -22.45
C LYS A 10 -53.44 41.69 -22.25
N ALA A 11 -54.58 41.04 -21.96
CA ALA A 11 -54.74 39.59 -22.08
C ALA A 11 -55.07 39.23 -23.54
N ALA A 12 -54.49 38.14 -24.05
CA ALA A 12 -54.98 37.45 -25.24
C ALA A 12 -54.65 35.95 -25.17
N LYS A 13 -55.72 35.16 -25.05
CA LYS A 13 -56.02 33.84 -25.62
C LYS A 13 -55.05 32.66 -25.45
N GLU A 14 -55.67 31.58 -24.97
CA GLU A 14 -55.26 30.18 -25.08
C GLU A 14 -54.94 29.75 -26.52
N GLU A 15 -53.89 28.96 -26.66
CA GLU A 15 -53.88 27.76 -27.52
C GLU A 15 -52.76 26.83 -27.03
N LYS A 16 -53.11 25.64 -26.57
CA LYS A 16 -52.18 24.52 -26.39
C LYS A 16 -51.84 23.96 -27.78
N PRO A 17 -50.59 23.52 -27.97
CA PRO A 17 -50.43 22.18 -28.51
C PRO A 17 -49.48 21.34 -27.67
N GLU A 18 -49.94 20.12 -27.43
CA GLU A 18 -49.24 18.99 -26.86
C GLU A 18 -48.17 18.48 -27.84
N LYS A 19 -46.93 18.31 -27.39
CA LYS A 19 -45.98 17.34 -27.96
C LYS A 19 -44.96 16.94 -26.89
N ALA A 20 -44.91 15.63 -26.65
CA ALA A 20 -44.02 14.96 -25.73
C ALA A 20 -42.57 14.97 -26.25
N GLU A 21 -41.60 15.22 -25.38
CA GLU A 21 -40.25 14.66 -25.57
C GLU A 21 -39.50 14.46 -24.23
N LYS A 22 -39.37 13.17 -23.90
CA LYS A 22 -38.29 12.45 -23.20
C LYS A 22 -37.45 13.21 -22.16
N ALA A 23 -37.66 12.81 -20.90
CA ALA A 23 -36.66 12.94 -19.85
C ALA A 23 -35.38 12.18 -20.22
N GLU A 24 -34.30 12.90 -20.47
CA GLU A 24 -32.95 12.38 -20.59
C GLU A 24 -32.50 11.87 -19.20
N LYS A 25 -32.48 10.55 -19.03
CA LYS A 25 -31.84 9.92 -17.87
C LYS A 25 -30.32 10.02 -18.09
N ALA A 26 -29.67 10.91 -17.34
CA ALA A 26 -28.23 10.94 -17.21
C ALA A 26 -27.74 9.55 -16.74
N ASP A 27 -27.03 8.87 -17.62
CA ASP A 27 -26.45 7.54 -17.41
C ASP A 27 -25.27 7.68 -16.43
N LYS A 28 -25.49 7.31 -15.17
CA LYS A 28 -24.42 7.26 -14.16
C LYS A 28 -23.48 6.11 -14.54
N PRO A 29 -22.17 6.36 -14.76
CA PRO A 29 -21.24 5.27 -15.05
C PRO A 29 -21.16 4.34 -13.82
N LYS A 30 -21.59 3.09 -14.00
CA LYS A 30 -21.45 2.03 -13.00
C LYS A 30 -19.97 1.83 -12.69
N PRO A 31 -19.55 1.70 -11.42
CA PRO A 31 -18.17 1.39 -11.10
C PRO A 31 -17.82 0.03 -11.69
N LYS A 32 -16.86 0.01 -12.64
CA LYS A 32 -16.25 -1.23 -13.12
C LYS A 32 -15.49 -1.84 -11.95
N VAL A 33 -16.06 -2.88 -11.35
CA VAL A 33 -15.41 -3.71 -10.33
C VAL A 33 -14.13 -4.27 -10.96
N LYS A 34 -12.97 -3.79 -10.52
CA LYS A 34 -11.67 -4.34 -10.93
C LYS A 34 -11.57 -5.78 -10.43
N ALA A 35 -11.01 -6.64 -11.27
CA ALA A 35 -10.96 -8.09 -11.14
C ALA A 35 -10.63 -8.58 -9.73
N LYS A 36 -11.36 -9.61 -9.26
CA LYS A 36 -10.98 -10.37 -8.07
C LYS A 36 -9.58 -10.93 -8.30
N ALA A 37 -8.63 -10.58 -7.44
CA ALA A 37 -7.34 -11.27 -7.40
C ALA A 37 -7.63 -12.75 -7.12
N VAL A 38 -7.33 -13.61 -8.09
CA VAL A 38 -7.36 -15.06 -7.89
C VAL A 38 -6.11 -15.36 -7.07
N VAL A 39 -6.28 -15.47 -5.74
CA VAL A 39 -5.23 -15.98 -4.87
C VAL A 39 -5.16 -17.49 -5.12
N GLU A 40 -4.29 -17.90 -6.03
CA GLU A 40 -3.95 -19.32 -6.18
C GLU A 40 -3.40 -19.82 -4.84
N LYS A 41 -4.11 -20.76 -4.21
CA LYS A 41 -3.61 -21.51 -3.06
C LYS A 41 -2.46 -22.38 -3.54
N LYS A 42 -1.22 -21.90 -3.41
CA LYS A 42 -0.04 -22.73 -3.64
C LYS A 42 0.05 -23.84 -2.59
N SER A 43 0.62 -24.97 -3.02
CA SER A 43 1.01 -26.07 -2.15
C SER A 43 1.95 -25.58 -1.05
N ALA A 44 1.85 -26.18 0.14
CA ALA A 44 2.76 -25.91 1.25
C ALA A 44 4.22 -26.07 0.81
N GLY A 45 5.10 -25.15 1.21
CA GLY A 45 6.55 -25.26 0.97
C GLY A 45 7.20 -24.27 0.00
N ASN A 46 6.44 -23.41 -0.69
CA ASN A 46 6.98 -22.54 -1.74
C ASN A 46 6.60 -21.05 -1.56
N PHE A 47 6.60 -20.56 -0.32
CA PHE A 47 6.30 -19.15 -0.07
C PHE A 47 7.51 -18.25 -0.37
N LYS A 48 7.24 -17.18 -1.12
CA LYS A 48 8.08 -15.99 -1.20
C LYS A 48 7.67 -14.99 -0.12
N VAL A 49 8.60 -14.56 0.71
CA VAL A 49 8.42 -13.62 1.82
C VAL A 49 9.35 -12.41 1.62
N CYS A 50 8.83 -11.19 1.71
CA CYS A 50 9.67 -9.96 1.71
C CYS A 50 9.57 -9.31 3.11
N VAL A 51 10.72 -8.99 3.71
CA VAL A 51 10.81 -8.27 4.98
C VAL A 51 11.26 -6.84 4.68
N CYS A 52 10.35 -5.88 4.79
CA CYS A 52 10.60 -4.47 4.58
C CYS A 52 11.08 -3.81 5.87
N GLY A 53 12.29 -3.25 5.87
CA GLY A 53 13.01 -2.90 7.10
C GLY A 53 13.80 -4.09 7.65
N GLY A 54 14.18 -5.04 6.77
CA GLY A 54 14.82 -6.31 7.12
C GLY A 54 16.25 -6.19 7.63
N ALA A 55 16.90 -5.04 7.46
CA ALA A 55 18.23 -4.77 8.00
C ALA A 55 18.19 -3.97 9.32
N GLY A 56 17.00 -3.56 9.77
CA GLY A 56 16.79 -2.94 11.08
C GLY A 56 16.85 -3.93 12.26
N GLY A 57 16.83 -3.39 13.49
CA GLY A 57 16.98 -4.18 14.71
C GLY A 57 15.88 -5.25 14.93
N ILE A 58 14.66 -5.02 14.45
CA ILE A 58 13.59 -6.04 14.43
C ILE A 58 13.66 -6.89 13.15
N GLY A 59 14.02 -6.27 12.03
CA GLY A 59 14.05 -6.92 10.73
C GLY A 59 15.05 -8.07 10.64
N GLN A 60 16.25 -7.91 11.18
CA GLN A 60 17.28 -8.95 11.12
C GLN A 60 16.86 -10.27 11.82
N PRO A 61 16.44 -10.28 13.10
CA PRO A 61 15.99 -11.50 13.74
C PRO A 61 14.71 -12.06 13.10
N LEU A 62 13.81 -11.21 12.62
CA LEU A 62 12.62 -11.66 11.88
C LEU A 62 13.01 -12.38 10.57
N SER A 63 13.99 -11.83 9.85
CA SER A 63 14.53 -12.40 8.62
C SER A 63 15.23 -13.74 8.89
N LEU A 64 15.98 -13.86 10.00
CA LEU A 64 16.55 -15.13 10.44
C LEU A 64 15.46 -16.18 10.68
N LEU A 65 14.40 -15.84 11.41
CA LEU A 65 13.30 -16.77 11.68
C LEU A 65 12.60 -17.21 10.39
N MET A 66 12.38 -16.29 9.45
CA MET A 66 11.82 -16.63 8.13
C MET A 66 12.78 -17.50 7.30
N GLY A 67 14.09 -17.26 7.38
CA GLY A 67 15.11 -18.08 6.74
C GLY A 67 15.20 -19.50 7.31
N LEU A 68 14.77 -19.70 8.56
CA LEU A 68 14.70 -21.01 9.22
C LEU A 68 13.37 -21.73 9.02
N ASP A 69 12.36 -21.09 8.44
CA ASP A 69 11.06 -21.72 8.19
C ASP A 69 11.14 -22.60 6.92
N PRO A 70 10.83 -23.91 7.00
CA PRO A 70 10.88 -24.81 5.85
C PRO A 70 9.84 -24.49 4.76
N ASN A 71 8.84 -23.66 5.06
CA ASN A 71 7.82 -23.24 4.10
C ASN A 71 8.25 -22.05 3.23
N VAL A 72 9.30 -21.33 3.64
CA VAL A 72 9.84 -20.19 2.91
C VAL A 72 10.86 -20.70 1.90
N LYS A 73 10.63 -20.41 0.63
CA LYS A 73 11.53 -20.78 -0.49
C LYS A 73 12.34 -19.61 -0.99
N GLU A 74 11.78 -18.40 -0.92
CA GLU A 74 12.42 -17.17 -1.33
C GLU A 74 12.23 -16.14 -0.21
N LEU A 75 13.33 -15.59 0.30
CA LEU A 75 13.33 -14.55 1.31
C LEU A 75 13.99 -13.30 0.74
N CYS A 76 13.22 -12.22 0.69
CA CYS A 76 13.71 -10.93 0.23
C CYS A 76 13.91 -9.99 1.43
N ILE A 77 15.12 -9.47 1.57
CA ILE A 77 15.48 -8.50 2.60
C ILE A 77 15.46 -7.13 1.95
N PHE A 78 14.50 -6.29 2.32
CA PHE A 78 14.45 -4.91 1.83
C PHE A 78 14.76 -3.93 2.95
N ASP A 79 15.62 -2.94 2.68
CA ASP A 79 15.79 -1.79 3.57
C ASP A 79 16.27 -0.55 2.79
N LEU A 80 16.34 0.58 3.48
CA LEU A 80 16.93 1.79 2.93
C LEU A 80 18.46 1.71 2.92
N SER A 81 19.11 2.39 1.98
CA SER A 81 20.58 2.46 1.88
C SER A 81 21.26 3.10 3.10
N VAL A 82 20.50 3.85 3.91
CA VAL A 82 20.97 4.44 5.18
C VAL A 82 20.93 3.49 6.38
N ALA A 83 20.45 2.26 6.19
CA ALA A 83 20.48 1.27 7.25
C ALA A 83 21.94 1.01 7.67
N MET A 84 22.16 0.82 8.98
CA MET A 84 23.50 0.56 9.53
C MET A 84 24.16 -0.67 8.91
N VAL A 85 23.35 -1.66 8.52
CA VAL A 85 23.77 -2.86 7.81
C VAL A 85 23.11 -2.84 6.43
N PRO A 86 23.86 -3.02 5.34
CA PRO A 86 23.26 -3.15 4.01
C PRO A 86 22.38 -4.41 3.92
N PRO A 87 21.21 -4.36 3.25
CA PRO A 87 20.36 -5.53 3.04
C PRO A 87 21.08 -6.71 2.37
N ALA A 88 22.01 -6.42 1.47
CA ALA A 88 22.86 -7.43 0.84
C ALA A 88 23.76 -8.17 1.85
N GLY A 89 24.24 -7.48 2.89
CA GLY A 89 25.03 -8.08 3.97
C GLY A 89 24.19 -9.04 4.81
N VAL A 90 22.97 -8.63 5.19
CA VAL A 90 22.02 -9.50 5.90
C VAL A 90 21.66 -10.72 5.05
N ALA A 91 21.40 -10.52 3.75
CA ALA A 91 21.11 -11.61 2.83
C ALA A 91 22.29 -12.58 2.67
N ALA A 92 23.52 -12.08 2.62
CA ALA A 92 24.72 -12.91 2.55
C ALA A 92 24.90 -13.76 3.82
N ASP A 93 24.71 -13.16 5.00
CA ASP A 93 24.80 -13.87 6.27
C ASP A 93 23.74 -14.99 6.38
N LEU A 94 22.49 -14.67 6.07
CA LEU A 94 21.40 -15.66 6.04
C LEU A 94 21.57 -16.71 4.93
N GLY A 95 22.24 -16.37 3.83
CA GLY A 95 22.56 -17.29 2.75
C GLY A 95 23.54 -18.41 3.14
N HIS A 96 24.28 -18.24 4.24
CA HIS A 96 25.15 -19.30 4.78
C HIS A 96 24.38 -20.37 5.58
N LEU A 97 23.10 -20.15 5.86
CA LEU A 97 22.27 -21.17 6.50
C LEU A 97 22.16 -22.39 5.57
N GLU A 98 22.32 -23.60 6.10
CA GLU A 98 22.17 -24.85 5.36
C GLU A 98 20.68 -25.13 5.07
N ARG A 99 20.06 -24.26 4.27
CA ARG A 99 18.63 -24.28 3.94
C ARG A 99 18.45 -24.19 2.42
N LYS A 100 17.28 -24.65 1.97
CA LYS A 100 16.93 -24.71 0.54
C LYS A 100 16.35 -23.41 0.00
N ASN A 101 16.23 -22.38 0.84
CA ASN A 101 15.70 -21.09 0.41
C ASN A 101 16.79 -20.22 -0.20
N THR A 102 16.36 -19.31 -1.07
CA THR A 102 17.22 -18.25 -1.57
C THR A 102 16.96 -17.00 -0.76
N VAL A 103 18.04 -16.29 -0.41
CA VAL A 103 17.95 -15.00 0.29
C VAL A 103 18.54 -13.92 -0.60
N THR A 104 17.82 -12.82 -0.79
CA THR A 104 18.25 -11.73 -1.67
C THR A 104 18.03 -10.38 -1.00
N GLY A 105 19.06 -9.53 -1.02
CA GLY A 105 19.01 -8.17 -0.47
C GLY A 105 18.61 -7.15 -1.54
N TYR A 106 17.71 -6.26 -1.20
CA TYR A 106 17.24 -5.15 -2.01
C TYR A 106 17.40 -3.86 -1.22
N GLN A 107 17.93 -2.82 -1.87
CA GLN A 107 18.09 -1.50 -1.24
C GLN A 107 17.38 -0.42 -2.04
N MET A 108 16.98 0.65 -1.36
CA MET A 108 16.43 1.86 -1.97
C MET A 108 17.01 3.09 -1.26
N ASP A 109 17.27 4.15 -2.02
CA ASP A 109 17.75 5.42 -1.45
C ASP A 109 16.62 6.25 -0.84
N ILE A 110 16.96 7.12 0.11
CA ILE A 110 16.01 8.06 0.69
C ILE A 110 15.46 8.98 -0.40
N GLY A 111 14.14 9.21 -0.38
CA GLY A 111 13.45 10.12 -1.30
C GLY A 111 12.96 9.42 -2.57
N GLN A 112 13.38 8.18 -2.82
CA GLN A 112 12.77 7.33 -3.83
C GLN A 112 11.41 6.80 -3.34
N LYS A 113 10.49 6.60 -4.27
CA LYS A 113 9.18 6.02 -3.96
C LYS A 113 9.27 4.49 -3.96
N PRO A 114 8.74 3.81 -2.92
CA PRO A 114 8.75 2.35 -2.85
C PRO A 114 8.10 1.69 -4.08
N VAL A 115 7.02 2.27 -4.60
CA VAL A 115 6.31 1.75 -5.78
C VAL A 115 7.19 1.70 -7.04
N ASP A 116 8.25 2.48 -7.14
CA ASP A 116 9.11 2.51 -8.32
C ASP A 116 10.32 1.56 -8.19
N HIS A 117 10.64 1.10 -6.97
CA HIS A 117 11.89 0.37 -6.68
C HIS A 117 11.66 -1.02 -6.06
N LEU A 118 10.45 -1.33 -5.59
CA LEU A 118 10.14 -2.59 -4.91
C LEU A 118 9.59 -3.70 -5.81
N GLN A 119 9.51 -3.49 -7.13
CA GLN A 119 8.91 -4.46 -8.04
C GLN A 119 9.55 -5.85 -7.90
N GLU A 120 10.89 -5.93 -7.89
CA GLU A 120 11.61 -7.21 -7.81
C GLU A 120 11.43 -7.91 -6.45
N CYS A 121 11.49 -7.15 -5.33
CA CYS A 121 11.23 -7.72 -3.99
C CYS A 121 9.82 -8.28 -3.91
N LEU A 122 8.83 -7.50 -4.35
CA LEU A 122 7.42 -7.75 -4.05
C LEU A 122 6.73 -8.67 -5.05
N THR A 123 7.15 -8.72 -6.31
CA THR A 123 6.46 -9.53 -7.32
C THR A 123 6.43 -10.99 -6.90
N GLY A 124 5.22 -11.56 -6.79
CA GLY A 124 5.02 -12.94 -6.37
C GLY A 124 5.18 -13.21 -4.87
N CYS A 125 5.33 -12.18 -4.03
CA CYS A 125 5.28 -12.35 -2.58
C CYS A 125 3.92 -12.88 -2.12
N HIS A 126 3.96 -13.73 -1.11
CA HIS A 126 2.76 -14.27 -0.44
C HIS A 126 2.60 -13.67 0.96
N LEU A 127 3.70 -13.26 1.57
CA LEU A 127 3.76 -12.56 2.85
C LEU A 127 4.74 -11.39 2.74
N VAL A 128 4.31 -10.22 3.19
CA VAL A 128 5.18 -9.05 3.33
C VAL A 128 5.15 -8.61 4.78
N LEU A 129 6.29 -8.66 5.45
CA LEU A 129 6.45 -8.24 6.83
C LEU A 129 7.03 -6.84 6.85
N ILE A 130 6.43 -5.92 7.59
CA ILE A 130 6.76 -4.49 7.56
C ILE A 130 7.13 -4.02 8.98
N PRO A 131 8.33 -4.37 9.48
CA PRO A 131 8.94 -3.70 10.63
C PRO A 131 9.53 -2.32 10.29
N ALA A 132 9.59 -1.94 9.00
CA ALA A 132 10.12 -0.65 8.55
C ALA A 132 9.48 0.52 9.29
N GLY A 133 10.34 1.35 9.87
CA GLY A 133 9.94 2.55 10.59
C GLY A 133 11.17 3.18 11.24
N MET A 134 11.05 4.44 11.60
CA MET A 134 12.11 5.14 12.33
C MET A 134 11.97 4.87 13.84
N PRO A 135 13.06 4.58 14.54
CA PRO A 135 13.04 4.56 16.00
C PRO A 135 12.75 5.96 16.52
N ARG A 136 12.06 6.05 17.65
CA ARG A 136 11.76 7.33 18.29
C ARG A 136 13.07 8.04 18.67
N LYS A 137 13.26 9.25 18.17
CA LYS A 137 14.41 10.08 18.56
C LYS A 137 14.11 10.84 19.87
N PRO A 138 15.13 11.12 20.72
CA PRO A 138 14.97 12.01 21.85
C PRO A 138 14.39 13.36 21.40
N GLY A 139 13.41 13.88 22.13
CA GLY A 139 12.74 15.15 21.80
C GLY A 139 11.72 15.09 20.63
N GLN A 140 11.59 13.97 19.91
CA GLN A 140 10.60 13.85 18.85
C GLN A 140 9.18 13.71 19.42
N SER A 141 8.24 14.46 18.87
CA SER A 141 6.83 14.35 19.25
C SER A 141 6.24 13.00 18.80
N ARG A 142 5.15 12.58 19.44
CA ARG A 142 4.43 11.37 19.02
C ARG A 142 3.85 11.52 17.63
N ASP A 143 3.33 12.70 17.31
CA ASP A 143 2.68 12.99 16.03
C ASP A 143 3.67 12.99 14.87
N ASP A 144 4.89 13.51 15.08
CA ASP A 144 5.93 13.50 14.04
C ASP A 144 6.40 12.07 13.75
N LEU A 145 6.58 11.25 14.80
CA LEU A 145 6.93 9.85 14.64
C LEU A 145 5.83 9.08 13.90
N PHE A 146 4.57 9.33 14.26
CA PHE A 146 3.42 8.73 13.61
C PHE A 146 3.36 9.08 12.12
N LYS A 147 3.48 10.36 11.75
CA LYS A 147 3.44 10.80 10.34
C LYS A 147 4.53 10.12 9.51
N ILE A 148 5.77 10.09 10.02
CA ILE A 148 6.89 9.46 9.31
C ILE A 148 6.62 7.98 9.08
N ASN A 149 6.21 7.25 10.11
CA ASN A 149 5.98 5.81 10.00
C ASN A 149 4.73 5.47 9.17
N ALA A 150 3.69 6.31 9.22
CA ALA A 150 2.51 6.20 8.39
C ALA A 150 2.85 6.42 6.90
N ASP A 151 3.68 7.40 6.57
CA ASP A 151 4.12 7.65 5.19
C ASP A 151 4.96 6.48 4.64
N ILE A 152 5.85 5.92 5.45
CA ILE A 152 6.64 4.73 5.10
C ILE A 152 5.70 3.53 4.85
N ALA A 153 4.80 3.24 5.79
CA ALA A 153 3.88 2.13 5.69
C ALA A 153 2.97 2.28 4.45
N LYS A 154 2.42 3.47 4.23
CA LYS A 154 1.60 3.79 3.06
C LYS A 154 2.34 3.51 1.75
N GLY A 155 3.57 4.01 1.62
CA GLY A 155 4.36 3.79 0.39
C GLY A 155 4.62 2.31 0.11
N ILE A 156 4.91 1.51 1.14
CA ILE A 156 5.11 0.07 1.01
C ILE A 156 3.80 -0.64 0.64
N VAL A 157 2.68 -0.28 1.28
CA VAL A 157 1.35 -0.86 0.98
C VAL A 157 0.90 -0.51 -0.45
N GLU A 158 1.14 0.71 -0.92
CA GLU A 158 0.88 1.11 -2.31
C GLU A 158 1.69 0.25 -3.29
N ALA A 159 2.97 -0.01 -3.00
CA ALA A 159 3.80 -0.91 -3.80
C ALA A 159 3.27 -2.36 -3.77
N CYS A 160 2.85 -2.85 -2.60
CA CYS A 160 2.25 -4.18 -2.45
C CYS A 160 0.97 -4.31 -3.29
N SER A 161 0.12 -3.28 -3.28
CA SER A 161 -1.11 -3.27 -4.09
C SER A 161 -0.86 -3.41 -5.59
N LYS A 162 0.30 -2.94 -6.06
CA LYS A 162 0.71 -2.99 -7.46
C LYS A 162 1.37 -4.34 -7.83
N TYR A 163 2.26 -4.84 -6.98
CA TYR A 163 3.15 -5.97 -7.33
C TYR A 163 2.77 -7.31 -6.70
N CYS A 164 2.06 -7.30 -5.57
CA CYS A 164 1.60 -8.50 -4.88
C CYS A 164 0.24 -8.29 -4.18
N PRO A 165 -0.82 -7.94 -4.92
CA PRO A 165 -2.13 -7.64 -4.32
C PRO A 165 -2.77 -8.81 -3.55
N GLY A 166 -2.29 -10.05 -3.75
CA GLY A 166 -2.74 -11.24 -3.03
C GLY A 166 -1.90 -11.59 -1.79
N ALA A 167 -0.84 -10.82 -1.49
CA ALA A 167 0.02 -11.09 -0.34
C ALA A 167 -0.68 -10.72 0.98
N MET A 168 -0.42 -11.51 2.03
CA MET A 168 -0.71 -11.11 3.39
C MET A 168 0.29 -10.04 3.84
N LEU A 169 -0.19 -8.98 4.48
CA LEU A 169 0.64 -7.90 5.01
C LEU A 169 0.70 -8.01 6.54
N GLY A 170 1.90 -8.16 7.09
CA GLY A 170 2.17 -8.12 8.52
C GLY A 170 2.80 -6.79 8.91
N LEU A 171 1.97 -5.80 9.25
CA LEU A 171 2.43 -4.49 9.75
C LEU A 171 2.92 -4.63 11.20
N VAL A 172 4.23 -4.47 11.40
CA VAL A 172 4.89 -4.51 12.73
C VAL A 172 5.30 -3.11 13.19
N VAL A 173 5.30 -2.15 12.26
CA VAL A 173 5.61 -0.74 12.50
C VAL A 173 4.72 -0.12 13.59
N ASN A 174 5.33 0.72 14.43
CA ASN A 174 4.65 1.43 15.50
C ASN A 174 4.34 2.89 15.11
N PRO A 175 3.24 3.48 15.63
CA PRO A 175 2.22 2.87 16.48
C PRO A 175 1.21 2.02 15.68
N VAL A 176 1.16 0.72 15.93
CA VAL A 176 0.42 -0.23 15.09
C VAL A 176 -1.09 0.07 14.99
N ASN A 177 -1.73 0.43 16.11
CA ASN A 177 -3.18 0.69 16.17
C ASN A 177 -3.64 1.87 15.33
N SER A 178 -2.73 2.77 14.95
CA SER A 178 -3.05 3.94 14.13
C SER A 178 -2.61 3.78 12.67
N ILE A 179 -1.72 2.83 12.39
CA ILE A 179 -1.16 2.62 11.05
C ILE A 179 -1.93 1.54 10.28
N VAL A 180 -2.44 0.51 10.97
CA VAL A 180 -3.28 -0.55 10.39
C VAL A 180 -4.70 -0.03 10.14
#